data_AF-A0A6A3D3F5-F1
#
_entry.id   AF-A0A6A3D3F5-F1
#
_cell.length_a   1.000
_cell.length_b   1.000
_cell.length_c   1.000
_cell.angle_alpha   90.00
_cell.angle_beta   90.00
_cell.angle_gamma   90.00
#
_symmetry.space_group_name_H-M   'P 1'
#
loop_
_entity.id
_entity.type
_entity.pdbx_description
1 polymer ?
#
loop_
_entity_poly.entity_id
_entity_poly.type
_entity_poly.pdbx_seq_one_letter_code
_entity_poly.pdbx_strand_id
1 'polypeptide(L)'
;MQVVPQMFSLAINFSTQKFLQAQRKDGLGTIDAAVAYTISAWLVALAQLVYVFGLLEIWYFMMIIVLTGHLGDPVIAVGSLSICMNINGWEGMLFLGINAAISVRASNELGSAHPRVAKYSVIITVIQLLLIGILSALAVLATRNKFVVIFTNSIEMRCKRP
;
A
#
# COMPACT_ATOMS: atom_id res chain seq x y z
N MET A 1 -1.72 22.41 -0.09
CA MET A 1 -2.78 21.36 -0.08
C MET A 1 -3.80 21.52 -1.24
N GLN A 2 -3.42 22.06 -2.40
CA GLN A 2 -4.33 22.26 -3.56
C GLN A 2 -4.11 21.27 -4.72
N VAL A 3 -3.13 20.38 -4.61
CA VAL A 3 -2.75 19.44 -5.69
C VAL A 3 -3.68 18.21 -5.72
N VAL A 4 -4.24 17.83 -4.57
CA VAL A 4 -5.07 16.62 -4.41
C VAL A 4 -6.41 16.69 -5.17
N PRO A 5 -7.17 17.81 -5.16
CA PRO A 5 -8.41 17.92 -5.94
C PRO A 5 -8.17 17.89 -7.47
N GLN A 6 -7.01 18.40 -7.91
CA GLN A 6 -6.65 18.45 -9.33
C GLN A 6 -6.29 17.06 -9.87
N MET A 7 -5.55 16.25 -9.10
CA MET A 7 -5.25 14.87 -9.50
C MET A 7 -6.51 14.00 -9.59
N PHE A 8 -7.50 14.24 -8.73
CA PHE A 8 -8.79 13.54 -8.75
C PHE A 8 -9.65 13.92 -9.96
N SER A 9 -9.75 15.21 -10.29
CA SER A 9 -10.44 15.68 -11.49
C SER A 9 -9.80 15.17 -12.80
N LEU A 10 -8.46 15.08 -12.83
CA LEU A 10 -7.73 14.54 -13.98
C LEU A 10 -7.94 13.02 -14.14
N ALA A 11 -8.00 12.27 -13.04
CA ALA A 11 -8.28 10.83 -13.07
C ALA A 11 -9.70 10.52 -13.59
N ILE A 12 -10.70 11.32 -13.18
CA ILE A 12 -12.07 11.20 -13.67
C ILE A 12 -12.15 11.51 -15.17
N ASN A 13 -11.54 12.63 -15.61
CA ASN A 13 -11.52 12.98 -17.03
C ASN A 13 -10.78 11.93 -17.87
N PHE A 14 -9.64 11.43 -17.42
CA PHE A 14 -8.86 10.43 -18.15
C PHE A 14 -9.58 9.09 -18.31
N SER A 15 -10.29 8.62 -17.27
CA SER A 15 -11.10 7.41 -17.35
C SER A 15 -12.30 7.58 -18.30
N THR A 16 -12.94 8.75 -18.26
CA THR A 16 -14.09 9.07 -19.12
C THR A 16 -13.68 9.14 -20.60
N GLN A 17 -12.50 9.68 -20.89
CA GLN A 17 -11.96 9.77 -22.26
C GLN A 17 -11.66 8.38 -22.86
N LYS A 18 -11.05 7.47 -22.10
CA LYS A 18 -10.80 6.09 -22.55
C LYS A 18 -12.09 5.30 -22.74
N PHE A 19 -13.10 5.58 -21.93
CA PHE A 19 -14.41 4.94 -22.03
C PHE A 19 -15.18 5.35 -23.30
N LEU A 20 -15.17 6.64 -23.64
CA LEU A 20 -15.77 7.14 -24.89
C LEU A 20 -15.06 6.59 -26.14
N GLN A 21 -13.74 6.34 -26.06
CA GLN A 21 -13.00 5.72 -27.17
C GLN A 21 -13.30 4.22 -27.35
N ALA A 22 -13.58 3.49 -26.25
CA ALA A 22 -14.01 2.10 -26.31
C ALA A 22 -15.45 1.96 -26.84
N GLN A 23 -16.35 2.84 -26.40
CA GLN A 23 -17.77 2.86 -26.81
C GLN A 23 -17.99 3.26 -28.27
N ARG A 24 -17.03 3.93 -28.93
CA ARG A 24 -17.16 4.32 -30.34
C ARG A 24 -17.16 3.12 -31.30
N LYS A 25 -16.67 1.95 -30.87
CA LYS A 25 -16.55 0.76 -31.73
C LYS A 25 -17.81 -0.11 -31.76
N ASP A 26 -18.63 -0.09 -30.71
CA ASP A 26 -19.72 -1.05 -30.54
C ASP A 26 -21.03 -0.26 -30.45
N GLY A 27 -21.88 -0.34 -31.47
CA GLY A 27 -23.12 0.45 -31.62
C GLY A 27 -24.25 0.12 -30.64
N LEU A 28 -23.97 -0.12 -29.35
CA LEU A 28 -24.93 -0.44 -28.29
C LEU A 28 -24.77 0.53 -27.08
N GLY A 29 -24.74 1.83 -27.36
CA GLY A 29 -24.20 2.87 -26.48
C GLY A 29 -25.00 3.30 -25.24
N THR A 30 -26.07 2.60 -24.82
CA THR A 30 -26.86 3.02 -23.63
C THR A 30 -26.64 2.13 -22.41
N ILE A 31 -26.63 0.80 -22.59
CA ILE A 31 -26.42 -0.16 -21.48
C ILE A 31 -24.96 -0.14 -21.04
N ASP A 32 -24.02 -0.13 -21.99
CA ASP A 32 -22.59 -0.10 -21.69
C ASP A 32 -22.16 1.20 -21.01
N ALA A 33 -22.78 2.33 -21.38
CA ALA A 33 -22.56 3.62 -20.72
C ALA A 33 -23.05 3.59 -19.26
N ALA A 34 -24.25 3.05 -18.99
CA ALA A 34 -24.77 2.92 -17.63
C ALA A 34 -23.89 2.02 -16.74
N VAL A 35 -23.38 0.92 -17.30
CA VAL A 35 -22.42 0.03 -16.64
C VAL A 35 -21.12 0.77 -16.34
N ALA A 36 -20.62 1.60 -17.27
CA ALA A 36 -19.44 2.46 -17.07
C ALA A 36 -19.57 3.43 -15.89
N TYR A 37 -20.70 4.13 -15.82
CA TYR A 37 -20.97 5.12 -14.78
C TYR A 37 -21.06 4.43 -13.42
N THR A 38 -21.69 3.25 -13.38
CA THR A 38 -21.77 2.45 -12.16
C THR A 38 -20.38 2.02 -11.70
N ILE A 39 -19.56 1.47 -12.59
CA ILE A 39 -18.19 1.02 -12.27
C ILE A 39 -17.29 2.19 -11.82
N SER A 40 -17.36 3.33 -12.51
CA SER A 40 -16.56 4.51 -12.17
C SER A 40 -16.97 5.12 -10.82
N ALA A 41 -18.27 5.14 -10.49
CA ALA A 41 -18.75 5.56 -9.18
C ALA A 41 -18.22 4.66 -8.05
N TRP A 42 -18.21 3.34 -8.24
CA TRP A 42 -17.63 2.40 -7.28
C TRP A 42 -16.12 2.59 -7.10
N LEU A 43 -15.37 2.80 -8.19
CA LEU A 43 -13.93 3.10 -8.13
C LEU A 43 -13.63 4.38 -7.34
N VAL A 44 -14.42 5.42 -7.55
CA VAL A 44 -14.32 6.69 -6.81
C VAL A 44 -14.59 6.49 -5.32
N ALA A 45 -15.63 5.73 -4.96
CA ALA A 45 -15.94 5.44 -3.56
C ALA A 45 -14.80 4.68 -2.88
N LEU A 46 -14.23 3.68 -3.56
CA LEU A 46 -13.08 2.92 -3.04
C LEU A 46 -11.84 3.81 -2.85
N ALA A 47 -11.54 4.70 -3.81
CA ALA A 47 -10.41 5.61 -3.71
C ALA A 47 -10.54 6.57 -2.50
N GLN A 48 -11.75 7.08 -2.26
CA GLN A 48 -12.03 7.96 -1.12
C GLN A 48 -11.83 7.23 0.22
N LEU A 49 -12.28 5.97 0.32
CA LEU A 49 -12.09 5.16 1.52
C LEU A 49 -10.59 4.93 1.80
N VAL A 50 -9.82 4.51 0.80
CA VAL A 50 -8.37 4.29 0.95
C VAL A 50 -7.67 5.56 1.43
N TYR A 51 -8.06 6.73 0.93
CA TYR A 51 -7.50 8.01 1.36
C TYR A 51 -7.76 8.29 2.84
N VAL A 52 -9.00 8.10 3.31
CA VAL A 52 -9.37 8.33 4.72
C VAL A 52 -8.66 7.34 5.64
N PHE A 53 -8.61 6.05 5.28
CA PHE A 53 -7.93 5.03 6.08
C PHE A 53 -6.42 5.28 6.17
N GLY A 54 -5.76 5.68 5.08
CA GLY A 54 -4.33 6.01 5.10
C GLY A 54 -3.99 7.26 5.92
N LEU A 55 -4.86 8.28 5.90
CA LEU A 55 -4.71 9.45 6.78
C LEU A 55 -4.87 9.09 8.25
N LEU A 56 -5.85 8.24 8.57
CA LEU A 56 -6.10 7.77 9.93
C LEU A 56 -4.90 6.97 10.46
N GLU A 57 -4.27 6.16 9.61
CA GLU A 57 -3.08 5.38 9.95
C GLU A 57 -1.89 6.29 10.34
N ILE A 58 -1.61 7.34 9.57
CA ILE A 58 -0.53 8.31 9.87
C ILE A 58 -0.81 9.03 11.19
N TRP A 59 -2.06 9.47 11.41
CA TRP A 59 -2.48 10.10 12.65
C TRP A 59 -2.37 9.17 13.85
N TYR A 60 -2.80 7.92 13.70
CA TYR A 60 -2.71 6.89 14.73
C TYR A 60 -1.25 6.64 15.15
N PHE A 61 -0.33 6.54 14.18
CA PHE A 61 1.09 6.38 14.46
C PHE A 61 1.70 7.58 15.20
N MET A 62 1.33 8.81 14.85
CA MET A 62 1.75 10.00 15.60
C MET A 62 1.28 9.96 17.06
N MET A 63 0.02 9.57 17.28
CA MET A 63 -0.53 9.43 18.62
C MET A 63 0.19 8.34 19.44
N ILE A 64 0.52 7.20 18.83
CA ILE A 64 1.31 6.15 19.51
C ILE A 64 2.68 6.70 19.91
N ILE A 65 3.40 7.39 19.03
CA ILE A 65 4.72 7.94 19.36
C ILE A 65 4.64 8.87 20.58
N VAL A 66 3.66 9.77 20.60
CA VAL A 66 3.46 10.71 21.71
C VAL A 66 3.15 9.97 23.02
N LEU A 67 2.29 8.95 22.98
CA LEU A 67 1.94 8.15 24.15
C LEU A 67 3.14 7.33 24.67
N THR A 68 3.92 6.77 23.74
CA THR A 68 5.12 5.98 24.02
C THR A 68 6.24 6.84 24.60
N GLY A 69 6.25 8.15 24.28
CA GLY A 69 7.15 9.13 24.86
C GLY A 69 6.87 9.48 26.33
N HIS A 70 5.72 9.06 26.87
CA HIS A 70 5.33 9.30 28.28
C HIS A 70 5.58 8.08 29.19
N LEU A 71 6.17 7.00 28.66
CA LEU A 71 6.58 5.83 29.46
C LEU A 71 7.85 6.13 30.27
N GLY A 72 8.11 5.34 31.31
CA GLY A 72 9.30 5.48 32.17
C GLY A 72 10.63 5.37 31.43
N ASP A 73 10.67 4.65 30.30
CA ASP A 73 11.85 4.47 29.43
C ASP A 73 11.57 4.87 27.96
N PRO A 74 11.27 6.15 27.69
CA PRO A 74 10.70 6.58 26.41
C PRO A 74 11.72 6.54 25.27
N VAL A 75 13.01 6.71 25.58
CA VAL A 75 14.10 6.69 24.58
C VAL A 75 14.21 5.32 23.89
N ILE A 76 14.07 4.23 24.66
CA ILE A 76 14.16 2.87 24.15
C ILE A 76 12.89 2.50 23.37
N ALA A 77 11.73 2.82 23.95
CA ALA A 77 10.44 2.49 23.35
C ALA A 77 10.20 3.27 22.04
N VAL A 78 10.42 4.58 22.03
CA VAL A 78 10.32 5.43 20.82
C VAL A 78 11.41 5.09 19.80
N GLY A 79 12.64 4.77 20.26
CA GLY A 79 13.73 4.34 19.38
C GLY A 79 13.40 3.05 18.60
N SER A 80 12.81 2.06 19.28
CA SER A 80 12.35 0.83 18.62
C SER A 80 11.19 1.08 17.65
N LEU A 81 10.24 1.95 18.04
CA LEU A 81 9.09 2.31 17.23
C LEU A 81 9.50 3.04 15.94
N SER A 82 10.49 3.94 16.01
CA SER A 82 11.03 4.67 14.86
C SER A 82 11.67 3.74 13.82
N ILE A 83 12.42 2.72 14.27
CA ILE A 83 13.03 1.72 13.37
C ILE A 83 11.93 0.88 12.70
N CYS A 84 10.91 0.45 13.44
CA CYS A 84 9.77 -0.28 12.89
C CYS A 84 9.02 0.53 11.83
N MET A 85 8.79 1.82 12.07
CA MET A 85 8.14 2.71 11.09
C MET A 85 8.98 2.92 9.84
N ASN A 86 10.31 3.00 9.96
CA ASN A 86 11.20 3.09 8.80
C ASN A 86 11.09 1.85 7.90
N ILE A 87 11.08 0.67 8.50
CA ILE A 87 10.93 -0.61 7.78
C ILE A 87 9.55 -0.69 7.11
N ASN A 88 8.48 -0.31 7.83
CA ASN A 88 7.13 -0.26 7.26
C ASN A 88 7.03 0.72 6.08
N GLY A 89 7.67 1.89 6.16
CA GLY A 89 7.74 2.85 5.06
C GLY A 89 8.45 2.31 3.82
N TRP A 90 9.57 1.58 4.00
CA TRP A 90 10.27 0.92 2.91
C TRP A 90 9.45 -0.20 2.27
N GLU A 91 8.76 -1.00 3.07
CA GLU A 91 7.84 -2.05 2.62
C GLU A 91 6.67 -1.45 1.81
N GLY A 92 6.11 -0.34 2.26
CA GLY A 92 5.06 0.40 1.57
C GLY A 92 5.50 0.94 0.19
N MET A 93 6.71 1.49 0.08
CA MET A 93 7.25 1.94 -1.21
C MET A 93 7.45 0.79 -2.19
N LEU A 94 7.97 -0.35 -1.72
CA LEU A 94 8.11 -1.56 -2.53
C LEU A 94 6.74 -2.06 -3.01
N PHE A 95 5.74 -2.10 -2.12
CA PHE A 95 4.40 -2.56 -2.44
C PHE A 95 3.72 -1.66 -3.48
N LEU A 96 3.77 -0.34 -3.30
CA LEU A 96 3.20 0.62 -4.26
C LEU A 96 3.90 0.52 -5.63
N GLY A 97 5.23 0.40 -5.65
CA GLY A 97 6.01 0.27 -6.89
C GLY A 97 5.65 -0.99 -7.68
N ILE A 98 5.56 -2.14 -6.99
CA ILE A 98 5.17 -3.41 -7.61
C ILE A 98 3.73 -3.34 -8.14
N ASN A 99 2.78 -2.85 -7.34
CA ASN A 99 1.39 -2.70 -7.78
C ASN A 99 1.24 -1.78 -9.00
N ALA A 100 1.99 -0.67 -9.04
CA ALA A 100 2.01 0.22 -10.20
C ALA A 100 2.57 -0.47 -11.46
N ALA A 101 3.67 -1.22 -11.32
CA ALA A 101 4.28 -1.95 -12.44
C ALA A 101 3.36 -3.04 -13.00
N ILE A 102 2.68 -3.80 -12.14
CA ILE A 102 1.68 -4.81 -12.55
C ILE A 102 0.54 -4.12 -13.28
N SER A 103 0.02 -3.02 -12.74
CA SER A 103 -1.13 -2.31 -13.31
C SER A 103 -0.84 -1.89 -14.76
N VAL A 104 0.34 -1.34 -15.03
CA VAL A 104 0.78 -0.97 -16.38
C VAL A 104 0.95 -2.21 -17.27
N ARG A 105 1.61 -3.27 -16.78
CA ARG A 105 1.82 -4.51 -17.56
C ARG A 105 0.50 -5.20 -17.90
N ALA A 106 -0.35 -5.43 -16.91
CA ALA A 106 -1.67 -6.04 -17.09
C ALA A 106 -2.56 -5.20 -18.01
N SER A 107 -2.53 -3.87 -17.88
CA SER A 107 -3.25 -2.96 -18.79
C SER A 107 -2.77 -3.08 -20.24
N ASN A 108 -1.45 -3.20 -20.45
CA ASN A 108 -0.87 -3.36 -21.79
C ASN A 108 -1.23 -4.71 -22.42
N GLU A 109 -1.21 -5.81 -21.65
CA GLU A 109 -1.58 -7.16 -22.12
C GLU A 109 -3.09 -7.30 -22.39
N LEU A 110 -3.94 -6.61 -21.63
CA LEU A 110 -5.38 -6.52 -21.89
C LEU A 110 -5.68 -5.68 -23.14
N GLY A 111 -4.94 -4.58 -23.33
CA GLY A 111 -5.07 -3.70 -24.50
C GLY A 111 -4.60 -4.34 -25.82
N SER A 112 -3.71 -5.33 -25.77
CA SER A 112 -3.23 -6.08 -26.95
C SER A 112 -4.16 -7.23 -27.37
N ALA A 113 -5.32 -7.40 -26.73
CA ALA A 113 -6.26 -8.50 -26.94
C ALA A 113 -5.70 -9.91 -26.64
N HIS A 114 -4.70 -10.01 -25.77
CA HIS A 114 -4.09 -11.29 -25.33
C HIS A 114 -4.42 -11.63 -23.86
N PRO A 115 -5.69 -11.93 -23.50
CA PRO A 115 -6.13 -12.07 -22.11
C PRO A 115 -5.53 -13.28 -21.37
N ARG A 116 -4.99 -14.29 -22.07
CA ARG A 116 -4.30 -15.42 -21.41
C ARG A 116 -2.99 -14.97 -20.77
N VAL A 117 -2.26 -14.05 -21.40
CA VAL A 117 -0.95 -13.58 -20.95
C VAL A 117 -1.09 -12.66 -19.74
N ALA A 118 -2.18 -11.87 -19.71
CA ALA A 118 -2.55 -11.05 -18.56
C ALA A 118 -2.75 -11.87 -17.27
N LYS A 119 -3.38 -13.05 -17.35
CA LYS A 119 -3.58 -13.95 -16.20
C LYS A 119 -2.24 -14.45 -15.62
N TYR A 120 -1.30 -14.83 -16.47
CA TYR A 120 0.03 -15.27 -16.03
C TYR A 120 0.82 -14.14 -15.36
N SER A 121 0.70 -12.90 -15.84
CA SER A 121 1.34 -11.73 -15.22
C SER A 121 0.89 -11.50 -13.77
N VAL A 122 -0.39 -11.71 -13.49
CA VAL A 122 -0.94 -11.57 -12.13
C VAL A 122 -0.42 -12.69 -11.23
N ILE A 123 -0.45 -13.94 -11.69
CA ILE A 123 0.01 -15.12 -10.91
C ILE A 123 1.47 -14.98 -10.49
N ILE A 124 2.36 -14.63 -11.44
CA ILE A 124 3.80 -14.46 -11.16
C ILE A 124 4.01 -13.39 -10.09
N THR A 125 3.21 -12.33 -10.11
CA THR A 125 3.39 -11.26 -9.14
C THR A 125 2.85 -11.61 -7.76
N VAL A 126 1.77 -12.39 -7.68
CA VAL A 126 1.30 -12.92 -6.39
C VAL A 126 2.38 -13.80 -5.75
N ILE A 127 3.07 -14.63 -6.54
CA ILE A 127 4.20 -15.44 -6.07
C ILE A 127 5.36 -14.55 -5.60
N GLN A 128 5.69 -13.49 -6.35
CA GLN A 128 6.75 -12.55 -5.98
C GLN A 128 6.45 -11.83 -4.65
N LEU A 129 5.20 -11.41 -4.44
CA LEU A 129 4.76 -10.77 -3.20
C LEU A 129 4.79 -11.75 -2.02
N LEU A 130 4.41 -13.01 -2.24
CA LEU A 130 4.52 -14.06 -1.22
C LEU A 130 5.98 -14.29 -0.80
N LEU A 131 6.90 -14.34 -1.78
CA LEU A 131 8.34 -14.47 -1.54
C LEU A 131 8.89 -13.30 -0.72
N ILE A 132 8.53 -12.06 -1.09
CA ILE A 132 8.95 -10.85 -0.36
C ILE A 132 8.40 -10.86 1.07
N GLY A 133 7.15 -11.26 1.28
CA GLY A 133 6.55 -11.37 2.63
C GLY A 133 7.21 -12.46 3.49
N ILE A 134 7.57 -13.61 2.90
CA ILE A 134 8.31 -14.66 3.61
C ILE A 134 9.72 -14.16 4.00
N LEU A 135 10.39 -13.44 3.11
CA LEU A 135 11.70 -12.85 3.37
C LEU A 135 11.63 -11.77 4.46
N SER A 136 10.60 -10.92 4.47
CA SER A 136 10.41 -9.91 5.52
C SER A 136 10.10 -10.55 6.87
N ALA A 137 9.25 -11.58 6.92
CA ALA A 137 8.98 -12.35 8.14
C ALA A 137 10.25 -13.01 8.70
N LEU A 138 11.08 -13.60 7.84
CA LEU A 138 12.38 -14.16 8.21
C LEU A 138 13.34 -13.09 8.72
N ALA A 139 13.38 -11.91 8.09
CA ALA A 139 14.22 -10.80 8.53
C ALA A 139 13.80 -10.28 9.92
N VAL A 140 12.50 -10.15 10.18
CA VAL A 140 11.97 -9.76 11.51
C VAL A 140 12.34 -10.81 12.56
N LEU A 141 12.16 -12.10 12.26
CA LEU A 141 12.52 -13.20 13.16
C LEU A 141 14.04 -13.24 13.44
N ALA A 142 14.88 -13.01 12.43
CA ALA A 142 16.33 -12.99 12.57
C ALA A 142 16.82 -11.79 13.38
N THR A 143 16.20 -10.62 13.20
CA THR A 143 16.58 -9.39 13.90
C THR A 143 16.11 -9.38 15.36
N ARG A 144 15.08 -10.17 15.70
CA ARG A 144 14.61 -10.39 17.08
C ARG A 144 15.74 -10.83 18.02
N ASN A 145 16.67 -11.66 17.53
CA ASN A 145 17.79 -12.16 18.32
C ASN A 145 18.92 -11.11 18.54
N LYS A 146 19.04 -10.10 17.66
CA LYS A 146 20.06 -9.03 17.80
C LYS A 146 19.52 -7.78 18.52
N PHE A 147 18.22 -7.49 18.44
CA PHE A 147 17.57 -6.39 19.17
C PHE A 147 17.64 -6.55 20.70
N VAL A 148 17.56 -7.79 21.22
CA VAL A 148 17.69 -8.07 22.66
C VAL A 148 19.09 -7.72 23.17
N VAL A 149 20.13 -7.92 22.35
CA VAL A 149 21.54 -7.72 22.75
C VAL A 149 21.97 -6.25 22.65
N ILE A 150 21.40 -5.46 21.72
CA ILE A 150 21.74 -4.04 21.57
C ILE A 150 21.08 -3.14 22.62
N PHE A 151 19.87 -3.49 23.07
CA PHE A 151 19.17 -2.79 24.16
C PHE A 151 19.48 -3.35 25.57
N THR A 152 20.07 -4.55 25.67
CA THR A 152 20.67 -5.07 26.91
C THR A 152 22.15 -4.67 26.99
N ASN A 153 22.42 -3.38 27.23
CA ASN A 153 23.76 -2.93 27.66
C ASN A 153 23.76 -2.23 29.03
N SER A 154 22.60 -1.95 29.62
CA SER A 154 22.49 -1.52 31.01
C SER A 154 22.17 -2.70 31.93
N ILE A 155 22.95 -2.81 33.01
CA ILE A 155 22.91 -3.87 34.03
C ILE A 155 21.51 -4.01 34.68
N GLU A 156 20.67 -2.97 34.56
CA GLU A 156 19.35 -2.87 35.19
C GLU A 156 18.28 -3.80 34.61
N MET A 157 18.36 -4.16 33.31
CA MET A 157 17.43 -5.11 32.69
C MET A 157 17.75 -6.58 33.00
N ARG A 158 18.89 -6.88 33.63
CA ARG A 158 19.24 -8.26 34.02
C ARG A 158 18.58 -8.69 35.33
N CYS A 159 18.12 -7.74 36.16
CA CYS A 159 17.72 -8.01 37.54
C CYS A 159 16.22 -7.79 37.83
N LYS A 160 15.37 -7.76 36.80
CA LYS A 160 13.91 -7.72 36.99
C LYS A 160 13.21 -8.80 36.18
N ARG A 161 13.54 -10.05 36.52
CA ARG A 161 12.58 -11.16 36.44
C ARG A 161 12.14 -11.48 37.87
N PRO A 162 10.85 -11.69 38.16
CA PRO A 162 10.52 -12.62 39.22
C PRO A 162 11.01 -14.02 38.86
#